data_AF-A0AAC9RMV2-F1
#
_entry.id   AF-A0AAC9RMV2-F1
#
_cell.length_a   1.000
_cell.length_b   1.000
_cell.length_c   1.000
_cell.angle_alpha   90.00
_cell.angle_beta   90.00
_cell.angle_gamma   90.00
#
_symmetry.space_group_name_H-M   'P 1'
#
loop_
_entity.id
_entity.type
_entity.pdbx_description
1 polymer ?
#
loop_
_entity_poly.entity_id
_entity_poly.type
_entity_poly.pdbx_seq_one_letter_code
_entity_poly.pdbx_strand_id
1 'polypeptide(L)'
;MKLWTIQNIAAYEKFKETGVLRAEEEFIWNDFKFQYNWIVGQMKNRIGSPLDKKIKFPIWAWHQWSGVKKPKPDLRFSGHLEKGTKGARIEFEASNKSFLLSDFHGFNCILNYGYICDYEMEYDNFYERLAQYGYVHESMFNLNEQSETMGFFRDELIRSWEKIFDLDVNDEYWSGKKEEQSIQATLWEVKWEQVISVKEFMAK
;
A
#
# COMPACT_ATOMS: atom_id res chain seq x y z
N MET A 1 10.46 15.48 0.01
CA MET A 1 10.24 14.48 1.08
C MET A 1 11.11 13.27 0.80
N LYS A 2 11.79 12.76 1.82
CA LYS A 2 12.64 11.57 1.71
C LYS A 2 11.80 10.30 1.84
N LEU A 3 11.98 9.37 0.90
CA LEU A 3 11.31 8.07 0.85
C LEU A 3 12.32 6.96 0.57
N TRP A 4 11.91 5.71 0.86
CA TRP A 4 12.73 4.52 0.60
C TRP A 4 11.95 3.44 -0.12
N THR A 5 12.45 2.91 -1.22
CA THR A 5 11.91 1.68 -1.82
C THR A 5 12.94 0.55 -1.73
N ILE A 6 12.48 -0.69 -1.65
CA ILE A 6 13.31 -1.88 -1.67
C ILE A 6 12.97 -2.64 -2.94
N GLN A 7 13.99 -2.93 -3.74
CA GLN A 7 13.85 -3.58 -5.03
C GLN A 7 14.75 -4.82 -5.08
N ASN A 8 14.31 -5.85 -5.79
CA ASN A 8 15.20 -6.95 -6.16
C ASN A 8 16.34 -6.41 -7.06
N ILE A 9 17.44 -7.17 -7.14
CA ILE A 9 18.62 -6.69 -7.88
C ILE A 9 18.31 -6.44 -9.37
N ALA A 10 17.48 -7.26 -10.02
CA ALA A 10 17.15 -7.10 -11.44
C ALA A 10 16.41 -5.78 -11.72
N ALA A 11 15.44 -5.42 -10.88
CA ALA A 11 14.72 -4.15 -10.96
C ALA A 11 15.66 -2.96 -10.72
N TYR A 12 16.62 -3.09 -9.80
CA TYR A 12 17.63 -2.07 -9.55
C TYR A 12 18.61 -1.88 -10.72
N GLU A 13 19.10 -2.97 -11.32
CA GLU A 13 19.97 -2.88 -12.51
C GLU A 13 19.24 -2.24 -13.68
N LYS A 14 18.00 -2.66 -13.95
CA LYS A 14 17.15 -2.02 -14.97
C LYS A 14 16.94 -0.54 -14.69
N PHE A 15 16.73 -0.16 -13.43
CA PHE A 15 16.58 1.25 -13.04
C PHE A 15 17.86 2.07 -13.29
N LYS A 16 19.05 1.51 -13.02
CA LYS A 16 20.33 2.16 -13.35
C LYS A 16 20.47 2.41 -14.85
N GLU A 17 20.06 1.45 -15.67
CA GLU A 17 20.17 1.53 -17.13
C GLU A 17 19.17 2.51 -17.75
N THR A 18 17.91 2.47 -17.30
CA THR A 18 16.83 3.26 -17.90
C THR A 18 16.67 4.65 -17.30
N GLY A 19 17.20 4.84 -16.09
CA GLY A 19 16.99 6.05 -15.29
C GLY A 19 15.58 6.18 -14.70
N VAL A 20 14.70 5.20 -14.88
CA VAL A 20 13.30 5.25 -14.41
C VAL A 20 12.85 3.90 -13.85
N LEU A 21 12.37 3.91 -12.60
CA LEU A 21 11.77 2.77 -11.92
C LEU A 21 10.24 2.89 -11.97
N ARG A 22 9.58 1.85 -12.50
CA ARG A 22 8.12 1.74 -12.65
C ARG A 22 7.69 0.33 -12.29
N ALA A 23 6.47 0.18 -11.79
CA ALA A 23 5.88 -1.13 -11.58
C ALA A 23 5.49 -1.75 -12.93
N GLU A 24 5.76 -3.04 -13.09
CA GLU A 24 5.37 -3.80 -14.27
C GLU A 24 4.17 -4.69 -13.92
N GLU A 25 3.12 -4.62 -14.73
CA GLU A 25 1.85 -5.31 -14.46
C GLU A 25 2.01 -6.83 -14.32
N GLU A 26 3.01 -7.41 -14.98
CA GLU A 26 3.31 -8.84 -14.91
C GLU A 26 3.73 -9.32 -13.51
N PHE A 27 4.23 -8.42 -12.65
CA PHE A 27 4.58 -8.75 -11.27
C PHE A 27 3.45 -8.53 -10.27
N ILE A 28 2.28 -8.06 -10.73
CA ILE A 28 1.10 -7.87 -9.87
C ILE A 28 0.31 -9.16 -9.80
N TRP A 29 0.17 -9.71 -8.58
CA TRP A 29 -0.64 -10.89 -8.35
C TRP A 29 -2.11 -10.62 -8.69
N ASN A 30 -2.70 -11.52 -9.48
CA ASN A 30 -4.07 -11.35 -9.96
C ASN A 30 -5.08 -11.16 -8.82
N ASP A 31 -4.89 -11.87 -7.70
CA ASP A 31 -5.79 -11.84 -6.55
C ASP A 31 -5.82 -10.46 -5.87
N PHE A 32 -4.79 -9.63 -6.05
CA PHE A 32 -4.71 -8.28 -5.47
C PHE A 32 -5.07 -7.17 -6.45
N LYS A 33 -5.44 -7.50 -7.70
CA LYS A 33 -5.75 -6.48 -8.72
C LYS A 33 -6.90 -5.58 -8.32
N PHE A 34 -7.90 -6.08 -7.60
CA PHE A 34 -9.03 -5.27 -7.17
C PHE A 34 -8.58 -4.12 -6.25
N GLN A 35 -7.80 -4.46 -5.22
CA GLN A 35 -7.27 -3.53 -4.23
C GLN A 35 -6.23 -2.58 -4.83
N TYR A 36 -5.39 -3.11 -5.73
CA TYR A 36 -4.42 -2.29 -6.47
C TYR A 36 -5.14 -1.29 -7.40
N ASN A 37 -6.23 -1.70 -8.06
CA ASN A 37 -7.03 -0.77 -8.86
C ASN A 37 -7.73 0.27 -7.99
N TRP A 38 -8.18 -0.10 -6.79
CA TRP A 38 -8.75 0.85 -5.84
C TRP A 38 -7.72 1.93 -5.44
N ILE A 39 -6.50 1.54 -5.02
CA ILE A 39 -5.46 2.53 -4.65
C ILE A 39 -5.01 3.35 -5.86
N VAL A 40 -4.97 2.77 -7.06
CA VAL A 40 -4.72 3.51 -8.32
C VAL A 40 -5.80 4.57 -8.57
N GLY A 41 -7.06 4.27 -8.27
CA GLY A 41 -8.16 5.25 -8.29
C GLY A 41 -7.90 6.40 -7.32
N GLN A 42 -7.49 6.07 -6.09
CA GLN A 42 -7.13 7.06 -5.07
C GLN A 42 -5.96 7.95 -5.50
N MET A 43 -4.92 7.37 -6.09
CA MET A 43 -3.80 8.12 -6.64
C MET A 43 -4.25 9.08 -7.75
N LYS A 44 -5.07 8.61 -8.70
CA LYS A 44 -5.59 9.47 -9.78
C LYS A 44 -6.36 10.66 -9.23
N ASN A 45 -7.17 10.45 -8.19
CA ASN A 45 -7.97 11.49 -7.57
C ASN A 45 -7.14 12.50 -6.77
N ARG A 46 -6.10 12.03 -6.06
CA ARG A 46 -5.36 12.84 -5.07
C ARG A 46 -4.04 13.43 -5.61
N ILE A 47 -3.35 12.71 -6.49
CA ILE A 47 -2.05 13.12 -7.07
C ILE A 47 -2.07 13.22 -8.61
N GLY A 48 -3.22 12.99 -9.23
CA GLY A 48 -3.39 13.03 -10.68
C GLY A 48 -2.98 11.74 -11.38
N SER A 49 -3.29 11.66 -12.67
CA SER A 49 -2.93 10.52 -13.52
C SER A 49 -1.44 10.54 -13.88
N PRO A 50 -0.83 9.36 -14.14
CA PRO A 50 0.53 9.31 -14.64
C PRO A 50 0.60 10.00 -16.01
N LEU A 51 1.73 10.64 -16.31
CA LEU A 51 1.97 11.27 -17.60
C LEU A 51 1.98 10.25 -18.75
N ASP A 52 2.55 9.08 -18.50
CA ASP A 52 2.59 7.96 -19.43
C ASP A 52 1.44 6.98 -19.13
N LYS A 53 0.53 6.81 -20.09
CA LYS A 53 -0.64 5.91 -19.98
C LYS A 53 -0.25 4.43 -19.85
N LYS A 54 1.00 4.06 -20.15
CA LYS A 54 1.50 2.70 -19.93
C LYS A 54 1.72 2.39 -18.46
N ILE A 55 1.86 3.41 -17.61
CA ILE A 55 1.96 3.23 -16.16
C ILE A 55 0.57 2.94 -15.61
N LYS A 56 0.36 1.72 -15.12
CA LYS A 56 -0.94 1.26 -14.60
C LYS A 56 -0.98 1.12 -13.09
N PHE A 57 0.17 0.78 -12.47
CA PHE A 57 0.27 0.44 -11.06
C PHE A 57 1.36 1.25 -10.36
N PRO A 58 1.25 1.46 -9.04
CA PRO A 58 2.24 2.23 -8.29
C PRO A 58 3.52 1.46 -8.02
N ILE A 59 4.61 2.20 -7.87
CA ILE A 59 5.74 1.81 -7.05
C ILE A 59 5.42 2.13 -5.58
N TRP A 60 5.68 1.15 -4.72
CA TRP A 60 5.59 1.29 -3.27
C TRP A 60 6.92 1.80 -2.68
N ALA A 61 6.81 2.69 -1.71
CA ALA A 61 7.91 3.21 -0.93
C ALA A 61 7.49 3.39 0.54
N TRP A 62 8.47 3.53 1.41
CA TRP A 62 8.32 3.83 2.82
C TRP A 62 8.54 5.32 3.03
N HIS A 63 7.61 5.96 3.73
CA HIS A 63 7.86 7.24 4.39
C HIS A 63 8.33 7.01 5.84
N GLN A 64 7.70 6.06 6.52
CA GLN A 64 7.98 5.67 7.89
C GLN A 64 7.86 4.16 8.02
N TRP A 65 8.97 3.43 8.13
CA TRP A 65 8.92 1.96 8.15
C TRP A 65 8.46 1.36 9.49
N SER A 66 8.95 1.86 10.62
CA SER A 66 8.60 1.34 11.95
C SER A 66 8.58 2.48 12.96
N GLY A 67 7.59 3.35 12.83
CA GLY A 67 7.46 4.54 13.65
C GLY A 67 8.46 5.66 13.30
N VAL A 68 8.20 6.84 13.87
CA VAL A 68 8.96 8.07 13.63
C VAL A 68 10.44 7.95 13.99
N LYS A 69 10.79 7.02 14.90
CA LYS A 69 12.16 6.76 15.35
C LYS A 69 12.94 5.86 14.38
N LYS A 70 12.26 5.09 13.52
CA LYS A 70 12.87 4.19 12.53
C LYS A 70 12.18 4.34 11.17
N PRO A 71 12.23 5.53 10.55
CA PRO A 71 11.54 5.76 9.29
C PRO A 71 12.18 4.99 8.12
N LYS A 72 13.50 4.75 8.23
CA LYS A 72 14.29 4.04 7.22
C LYS A 72 14.16 2.52 7.40
N PRO A 73 13.79 1.74 6.36
CA PRO A 73 13.65 0.28 6.46
C PRO A 73 14.92 -0.44 6.92
N ASP A 74 14.82 -1.34 7.91
CA ASP A 74 15.95 -2.15 8.38
C ASP A 74 16.14 -3.39 7.50
N LEU A 75 17.27 -3.45 6.81
CA LEU A 75 17.61 -4.51 5.86
C LEU A 75 17.84 -5.88 6.52
N ARG A 76 17.82 -5.95 7.85
CA ARG A 76 17.88 -7.22 8.60
C ARG A 76 16.50 -7.87 8.77
N PHE A 77 15.42 -7.16 8.44
CA PHE A 77 14.06 -7.68 8.50
C PHE A 77 13.80 -8.64 7.32
N SER A 78 13.28 -9.83 7.62
CA SER A 78 13.11 -10.92 6.64
C SER A 78 11.95 -10.71 5.67
N GLY A 79 11.02 -9.80 5.96
CA GLY A 79 9.83 -9.58 5.13
C GLY A 79 10.03 -8.69 3.90
N HIS A 80 11.25 -8.21 3.63
CA HIS A 80 11.49 -7.28 2.52
C HIS A 80 11.66 -7.96 1.16
N LEU A 81 12.38 -9.08 1.13
CA LEU A 81 12.68 -9.88 -0.06
C LEU A 81 12.88 -11.33 0.37
N GLU A 82 12.78 -12.27 -0.56
CA GLU A 82 13.04 -13.68 -0.29
C GLU A 82 14.46 -13.89 0.27
N LYS A 83 14.56 -14.69 1.34
CA LYS A 83 15.82 -14.98 2.02
C LYS A 83 16.91 -15.44 1.06
N GLY A 84 18.11 -14.87 1.18
CA GLY A 84 19.25 -15.22 0.33
C GLY A 84 19.26 -14.54 -1.04
N THR A 85 18.27 -13.70 -1.37
CA THR A 85 18.25 -12.92 -2.62
C THR A 85 18.89 -11.54 -2.47
N LYS A 86 19.54 -11.07 -3.53
CA LYS A 86 20.17 -9.73 -3.57
C LYS A 86 19.09 -8.68 -3.83
N GLY A 87 19.20 -7.57 -3.11
CA GLY A 87 18.34 -6.42 -3.33
C GLY A 87 19.04 -5.10 -3.07
N ALA A 88 18.33 -4.02 -3.35
CA ALA A 88 18.78 -2.65 -3.11
C ALA A 88 17.70 -1.87 -2.37
N ARG A 89 18.08 -1.18 -1.29
CA ARG A 89 17.26 -0.12 -0.71
C ARG A 89 17.70 1.22 -1.29
N ILE A 90 16.78 1.87 -1.97
CA ILE A 90 16.97 3.11 -2.69
C ILE A 90 16.35 4.22 -1.84
N GLU A 91 17.14 5.20 -1.44
CA GLU A 91 16.70 6.43 -0.79
C GLU A 91 16.60 7.53 -1.84
N PHE A 92 15.46 8.21 -1.91
CA PHE A 92 15.20 9.24 -2.92
C PHE A 92 14.36 10.39 -2.37
N GLU A 93 14.38 11.53 -3.06
CA GLU A 93 13.55 12.68 -2.78
C GLU A 93 12.36 12.78 -3.74
N ALA A 94 11.16 12.82 -3.17
CA ALA A 94 9.92 13.03 -3.90
C ALA A 94 9.26 14.37 -3.53
N SER A 95 8.62 15.01 -4.51
CA SER A 95 7.82 16.20 -4.29
C SER A 95 6.50 15.82 -3.62
N ASN A 96 5.97 16.66 -2.73
CA ASN A 96 4.73 16.38 -2.00
C ASN A 96 3.50 16.14 -2.90
N LYS A 97 3.58 16.51 -4.19
CA LYS A 97 2.52 16.27 -5.18
C LYS A 97 2.72 14.99 -6.01
N SER A 98 3.82 14.26 -5.82
CA SER A 98 4.18 13.09 -6.64
C SER A 98 3.97 11.75 -5.94
N PHE A 99 3.43 11.75 -4.71
CA PHE A 99 3.18 10.54 -3.93
C PHE A 99 1.90 10.65 -3.11
N LEU A 100 1.27 9.51 -2.84
CA LEU A 100 0.14 9.38 -1.92
C LEU A 100 0.58 8.56 -0.71
N LEU A 101 0.52 9.15 0.49
CA LEU A 101 0.80 8.43 1.73
C LEU A 101 -0.42 7.64 2.18
N SER A 102 -0.20 6.50 2.83
CA SER A 102 -1.26 5.69 3.45
C SER A 102 -0.70 4.87 4.60
N ASP A 103 -1.57 4.44 5.51
CA ASP A 103 -1.23 3.50 6.56
C ASP A 103 -0.94 2.11 5.97
N PHE A 104 0.22 1.55 6.30
CA PHE A 104 0.66 0.26 5.78
C PHE A 104 -0.22 -0.89 6.30
N HIS A 105 -0.60 -0.89 7.58
CA HIS A 105 -1.39 -1.96 8.17
C HIS A 105 -2.84 -1.94 7.66
N GLY A 106 -3.42 -0.75 7.50
CA GLY A 106 -4.70 -0.50 6.86
C GLY A 106 -4.71 -1.02 5.42
N PHE A 107 -3.68 -0.76 4.62
CA PHE A 107 -3.63 -1.34 3.28
C PHE A 107 -3.51 -2.87 3.29
N ASN A 108 -2.81 -3.48 4.26
CA ASN A 108 -2.80 -4.93 4.43
C ASN A 108 -4.20 -5.49 4.75
N CYS A 109 -5.04 -4.74 5.48
CA CYS A 109 -6.43 -5.10 5.71
C CYS A 109 -7.29 -4.99 4.44
N ILE A 110 -7.05 -3.96 3.62
CA ILE A 110 -7.67 -3.83 2.29
C ILE A 110 -7.35 -5.05 1.41
N LEU A 111 -6.08 -5.51 1.40
CA LEU A 111 -5.67 -6.72 0.67
C LEU A 111 -6.48 -7.97 1.07
N ASN A 112 -7.04 -7.98 2.28
CA ASN A 112 -7.87 -9.06 2.81
C ASN A 112 -9.36 -8.72 2.86
N TYR A 113 -9.85 -7.71 2.14
CA TYR A 113 -11.26 -7.30 2.18
C TYR A 113 -11.80 -6.97 3.59
N GLY A 114 -10.94 -6.48 4.49
CA GLY A 114 -11.34 -6.13 5.84
C GLY A 114 -11.99 -4.74 5.94
N TYR A 115 -12.93 -4.63 6.86
CA TYR A 115 -13.59 -3.37 7.25
C TYR A 115 -12.68 -2.56 8.16
N ILE A 116 -12.50 -1.28 7.84
CA ILE A 116 -11.65 -0.36 8.62
C ILE A 116 -12.54 0.61 9.39
N CYS A 117 -12.35 0.68 10.70
CA CYS A 117 -13.16 1.49 11.60
C CYS A 117 -12.32 2.04 12.75
N ASP A 118 -12.83 3.08 13.42
CA ASP A 118 -12.11 3.73 14.50
C ASP A 118 -12.42 3.08 15.86
N TYR A 119 -13.48 2.29 15.92
CA TYR A 119 -13.99 1.67 17.14
C TYR A 119 -14.39 0.21 16.89
N GLU A 120 -14.03 -0.66 17.83
CA GLU A 120 -14.37 -2.10 17.81
C GLU A 120 -15.87 -2.36 17.62
N MET A 121 -16.74 -1.53 18.22
CA MET A 121 -18.19 -1.65 18.07
C MET A 121 -18.66 -1.49 16.61
N GLU A 122 -17.99 -0.65 15.81
CA GLU A 122 -18.32 -0.49 14.38
C GLU A 122 -17.93 -1.73 13.58
N TYR A 123 -16.79 -2.35 13.94
CA TYR A 123 -16.35 -3.63 13.37
C TYR A 123 -17.39 -4.72 13.62
N ASP A 124 -17.76 -4.92 14.88
CA ASP A 124 -18.73 -5.94 15.29
C ASP A 124 -20.08 -5.70 14.60
N ASN A 125 -20.58 -4.46 14.63
CA ASN A 125 -21.85 -4.12 13.99
C ASN A 125 -21.85 -4.41 12.47
N PHE A 126 -20.74 -4.13 11.77
CA PHE A 126 -20.64 -4.43 10.34
C PHE A 126 -20.78 -5.94 10.08
N TYR A 127 -20.02 -6.77 10.81
CA TYR A 127 -20.02 -8.22 10.59
C TYR A 127 -21.26 -8.93 11.14
N GLU A 128 -21.84 -8.44 12.24
CA GLU A 128 -23.14 -8.92 12.74
C GLU A 128 -24.25 -8.64 11.73
N ARG A 129 -24.29 -7.43 11.16
CA ARG A 129 -25.23 -7.10 10.08
C ARG A 129 -25.00 -7.97 8.85
N LEU A 130 -23.75 -8.19 8.46
CA LEU A 130 -23.41 -9.06 7.33
C LEU A 130 -23.94 -10.50 7.55
N ALA A 131 -23.75 -11.03 8.76
CA ALA A 131 -24.19 -12.36 9.16
C ALA A 131 -25.73 -12.49 9.20
N GLN A 132 -26.47 -11.43 9.55
CA GLN A 132 -27.94 -11.44 9.49
C GLN A 132 -28.50 -11.71 8.08
N TYR A 133 -27.72 -11.40 7.04
CA TYR A 133 -28.07 -11.71 5.65
C TYR A 133 -27.46 -13.03 5.13
N GLY A 134 -26.86 -13.83 6.03
CA GLY A 134 -26.26 -15.12 5.69
C GLY A 134 -24.88 -15.04 5.05
N TYR A 135 -24.22 -13.88 5.12
CA TYR A 135 -22.87 -13.68 4.59
C TYR A 135 -21.81 -13.74 5.68
N VAL A 136 -20.58 -14.05 5.28
CA VAL A 136 -19.38 -14.06 6.13
C VAL A 136 -18.30 -13.20 5.51
N HIS A 137 -17.21 -12.94 6.24
CA HIS A 137 -16.07 -12.16 5.71
C HIS A 137 -15.57 -12.69 4.36
N GLU A 138 -15.47 -14.01 4.21
CA GLU A 138 -15.06 -14.70 2.99
C GLU A 138 -16.01 -14.44 1.81
N SER A 139 -17.25 -14.04 2.08
CA SER A 139 -18.20 -13.65 1.02
C SER A 139 -17.75 -12.39 0.27
N MET A 140 -16.95 -11.52 0.91
CA MET A 140 -16.42 -10.29 0.30
C MET A 140 -15.45 -10.55 -0.85
N PHE A 141 -14.79 -11.71 -0.84
CA PHE A 141 -13.84 -12.13 -1.86
C PHE A 141 -14.54 -12.52 -3.16
N ASN A 142 -15.82 -12.91 -3.09
CA ASN A 142 -16.59 -13.26 -4.26
C ASN A 142 -17.12 -12.01 -4.97
N LEU A 143 -16.32 -11.45 -5.87
CA LEU A 143 -16.69 -10.30 -6.69
C LEU A 143 -17.79 -10.60 -7.73
N ASN A 144 -18.14 -11.88 -7.96
CA ASN A 144 -19.22 -12.26 -8.87
C ASN A 144 -20.61 -12.22 -8.20
N GLU A 145 -20.68 -12.09 -6.88
CA GLU A 145 -21.94 -11.90 -6.16
C GLU A 145 -22.42 -10.45 -6.36
N GLN A 146 -23.58 -10.30 -7.01
CA GLN A 146 -24.14 -9.03 -7.48
C GLN A 146 -25.51 -8.72 -6.85
N SER A 147 -25.95 -9.45 -5.82
CA SER A 147 -27.15 -9.07 -5.07
C SER A 147 -27.01 -7.65 -4.52
N GLU A 148 -28.13 -6.93 -4.49
CA GLU A 148 -28.21 -5.56 -3.95
C GLU A 148 -27.66 -5.48 -2.53
N THR A 149 -27.97 -6.48 -1.69
CA THR A 149 -27.46 -6.60 -0.33
C THR A 149 -25.93 -6.70 -0.30
N MET A 150 -25.32 -7.58 -1.11
CA MET A 150 -23.87 -7.68 -1.16
C MET A 150 -23.23 -6.40 -1.71
N GLY A 151 -23.86 -5.77 -2.71
CA GLY A 151 -23.44 -4.47 -3.22
C GLY A 151 -23.37 -3.40 -2.13
N PHE A 152 -24.43 -3.30 -1.31
CA PHE A 152 -24.48 -2.36 -0.19
C PHE A 152 -23.34 -2.57 0.82
N PHE A 153 -23.11 -3.81 1.26
CA PHE A 153 -22.02 -4.12 2.21
C PHE A 153 -20.63 -3.91 1.59
N ARG A 154 -20.46 -4.23 0.30
CA ARG A 154 -19.20 -4.01 -0.41
C ARG A 154 -18.92 -2.51 -0.57
N ASP A 155 -19.94 -1.69 -0.83
CA ASP A 155 -19.79 -0.23 -0.91
C ASP A 155 -19.45 0.38 0.46
N GLU A 156 -20.08 -0.09 1.53
CA GLU A 156 -19.74 0.31 2.91
C GLU A 156 -18.30 -0.08 3.26
N LEU A 157 -17.89 -1.31 2.92
CA LEU A 157 -16.53 -1.80 3.05
C LEU A 157 -15.51 -0.92 2.31
N ILE A 158 -15.72 -0.69 1.02
CA ILE A 158 -14.81 0.11 0.18
C ILE A 158 -14.75 1.57 0.66
N ARG A 159 -15.86 2.13 1.15
CA ARG A 159 -15.87 3.48 1.72
C ARG A 159 -15.03 3.55 2.99
N SER A 160 -15.08 2.51 3.82
CA SER A 160 -14.28 2.41 5.04
C SER A 160 -12.77 2.48 4.75
N TRP A 161 -12.33 2.03 3.58
CA TRP A 161 -10.92 2.01 3.18
C TRP A 161 -10.29 3.39 3.03
N GLU A 162 -11.07 4.46 2.82
CA GLU A 162 -10.56 5.83 2.78
C GLU A 162 -9.82 6.23 4.07
N LYS A 163 -10.16 5.60 5.21
CA LYS A 163 -9.54 5.86 6.51
C LYS A 163 -8.04 5.61 6.54
N ILE A 164 -7.48 4.81 5.63
CA ILE A 164 -6.01 4.61 5.57
C ILE A 164 -5.23 5.89 5.25
N PHE A 165 -5.92 6.93 4.75
CA PHE A 165 -5.32 8.22 4.42
C PHE A 165 -5.36 9.20 5.60
N ASP A 166 -6.09 8.88 6.66
CA ASP A 166 -6.26 9.72 7.84
C ASP A 166 -5.11 9.52 8.84
N LEU A 167 -3.89 9.86 8.40
CA LEU A 167 -2.63 9.63 9.13
C LEU A 167 -2.46 10.51 10.38
N ASP A 168 -3.38 11.45 10.61
CA ASP A 168 -3.38 12.32 11.78
C ASP A 168 -4.32 11.84 12.89
N VAL A 169 -5.16 10.84 12.63
CA VAL A 169 -6.09 10.28 13.61
C VAL A 169 -5.32 9.38 14.58
N ASN A 170 -5.51 9.63 15.87
CA ASN A 170 -4.89 8.84 16.93
C ASN A 170 -5.78 7.62 17.22
N ASP A 171 -5.85 6.69 16.28
CA ASP A 171 -6.53 5.41 16.46
C ASP A 171 -5.53 4.39 17.02
N GLU A 172 -5.42 4.37 18.35
CA GLU A 172 -4.57 3.43 19.08
C GLU A 172 -5.04 1.97 18.94
N TYR A 173 -6.29 1.72 18.53
CA TYR A 173 -6.84 0.38 18.41
C TYR A 173 -6.38 -0.30 17.12
N TRP A 174 -6.56 0.38 15.98
CA TRP A 174 -6.25 -0.20 14.68
C TRP A 174 -4.83 0.08 14.22
N SER A 175 -4.45 1.36 14.20
CA SER A 175 -3.17 1.82 13.66
C SER A 175 -2.06 1.89 14.71
N GLY A 176 -2.41 1.69 15.98
CA GLY A 176 -1.52 1.88 17.12
C GLY A 176 -1.18 3.36 17.33
N LYS A 177 -0.18 3.63 18.17
CA LYS A 177 0.27 5.01 18.40
C LYS A 177 0.83 5.60 17.12
N LYS A 178 0.48 6.85 16.84
CA LYS A 178 0.98 7.60 15.67
C LYS A 178 2.50 7.55 15.52
N GLU A 179 3.23 7.61 16.63
CA GLU A 179 4.69 7.57 16.66
C GLU A 179 5.27 6.21 16.26
N GLU A 180 4.45 5.16 16.26
CA GLU A 180 4.80 3.76 16.00
C GLU A 180 4.27 3.27 14.65
N GLN A 181 3.34 4.01 14.03
CA GLN A 181 2.74 3.68 12.75
C GLN A 181 3.76 3.41 11.64
N SER A 182 3.37 2.57 10.69
CA SER A 182 4.12 2.32 9.47
C SER A 182 3.43 3.04 8.31
N ILE A 183 4.05 4.10 7.80
CA ILE A 183 3.50 4.93 6.72
C ILE A 183 4.22 4.59 5.42
N GLN A 184 3.44 4.11 4.45
CA GLN A 184 3.90 3.85 3.10
C GLN A 184 3.50 4.99 2.15
N ALA A 185 4.10 4.99 0.98
CA ALA A 185 3.86 5.92 -0.10
C ALA A 185 3.68 5.14 -1.40
N THR A 186 2.76 5.61 -2.25
CA THR A 186 2.62 5.14 -3.63
C THR A 186 2.99 6.25 -4.60
N LEU A 187 3.73 5.90 -5.65
CA LEU A 187 4.18 6.81 -6.70
C LEU A 187 3.98 6.17 -8.06
N TRP A 188 3.77 6.98 -9.11
CA TRP A 188 3.69 6.47 -10.47
C TRP A 188 5.05 5.96 -10.99
N GLU A 189 6.13 6.65 -10.63
CA GLU A 189 7.50 6.29 -11.00
C GLU A 189 8.50 6.94 -10.03
N VAL A 190 9.73 6.44 -10.04
CA VAL A 190 10.89 7.08 -9.41
C VAL A 190 11.94 7.30 -10.49
N LYS A 191 12.47 8.51 -10.60
CA LYS A 191 13.51 8.86 -11.56
C LYS A 191 14.89 8.87 -10.91
N TRP A 192 15.92 8.55 -11.67
CA TRP A 192 17.28 8.41 -11.14
C TRP A 192 17.83 9.70 -10.54
N GLU A 193 17.47 10.86 -11.10
CA GLU A 193 17.84 12.17 -10.55
C GLU A 193 17.27 12.43 -9.15
N GLN A 194 16.26 11.68 -8.72
CA GLN A 194 15.70 11.77 -7.38
C GLN A 194 16.51 10.96 -6.35
N VAL A 195 17.38 10.05 -6.79
CA VAL A 195 18.12 9.13 -5.93
C VAL A 195 19.18 9.88 -5.12
N ILE A 196 19.13 9.71 -3.80
CA ILE A 196 20.09 10.26 -2.84
C ILE A 196 21.18 9.24 -2.54
N SER A 197 20.78 7.99 -2.28
CA SER A 197 21.73 6.91 -1.98
C SER A 197 21.12 5.54 -2.23
N VAL A 198 21.97 4.55 -2.49
CA VAL A 198 21.56 3.15 -2.62
C VAL A 198 22.40 2.30 -1.69
N LYS A 199 21.76 1.32 -1.05
CA LYS A 199 22.43 0.27 -0.30
C LYS A 199 21.99 -1.10 -0.79
N GLU A 200 22.91 -1.79 -1.44
CA GLU A 200 22.74 -3.21 -1.78
C GLU A 200 22.87 -4.08 -0.52
N PHE A 201 22.14 -5.19 -0.50
CA PHE A 201 22.13 -6.13 0.62
C PHE A 201 21.75 -7.54 0.19
N MET A 202 21.99 -8.48 1.12
CA MET A 202 21.52 -9.86 1.05
C MET A 202 20.35 -10.02 2.03
N ALA A 203 19.19 -10.42 1.53
CA ALA A 203 18.01 -10.66 2.35
C ALA A 203 18.26 -11.79 3.35
N LYS A 204 17.73 -11.65 4.57
CA LYS A 204 18.01 -12.51 5.73
C LYS A 204 16.91 -13.51 6.02
#